data_AF-A0A524F8D8-F1
#
_entry.id   AF-A0A524F8D8-F1
#
_cell.length_a   1.000
_cell.length_b   1.000
_cell.length_c   1.000
_cell.angle_alpha   90.00
_cell.angle_beta   90.00
_cell.angle_gamma   90.00
#
_symmetry.space_group_name_H-M   'P 1'
#
loop_
_entity.id
_entity.type
_entity.pdbx_description
1 polymer ?
#
loop_
_entity_poly.entity_id
_entity_poly.type
_entity_poly.pdbx_seq_one_letter_code
_entity_poly.pdbx_strand_id
1 'polypeptide(L)'
;MSLDWNFYLNLICSIGGIVFFLYSLYIIKRIKELFPGTRIIKKWYAIQALIILFLVGYVVNIIFLALEYIEIVTIMTAIVYIFGAIFVLIVVDLSYKTYKLILLESSSKK
;
A
#
# COMPACT_ATOMS: atom_id res chain seq x y z
N MET A 1 15.46 -33.61 -1.14
CA MET A 1 14.44 -32.54 -1.26
C MET A 1 14.78 -31.48 -0.24
N SER A 2 15.78 -30.64 -0.53
CA SER A 2 16.09 -29.48 0.30
C SER A 2 14.85 -28.58 0.27
N LEU A 3 14.22 -28.37 1.41
CA LEU A 3 13.17 -27.37 1.54
C LEU A 3 13.74 -26.04 1.05
N ASP A 4 13.19 -25.55 -0.06
CA ASP A 4 13.54 -24.24 -0.60
C ASP A 4 12.86 -23.17 0.26
N TRP A 5 13.33 -23.02 1.49
CA TRP A 5 12.76 -22.16 2.54
C TRP A 5 12.54 -20.73 2.04
N ASN A 6 13.41 -20.27 1.15
CA ASN A 6 13.31 -18.97 0.51
C ASN A 6 12.03 -18.85 -0.33
N PHE A 7 11.69 -19.89 -1.11
CA PHE A 7 10.49 -19.90 -1.94
C PHE A 7 9.23 -19.80 -1.07
N TYR A 8 9.09 -20.68 -0.07
CA TYR A 8 7.91 -20.69 0.81
C TYR A 8 7.75 -19.39 1.59
N LEU A 9 8.85 -18.82 2.09
CA LEU A 9 8.82 -17.54 2.78
C LEU A 9 8.37 -16.41 1.86
N ASN A 10 8.93 -16.32 0.65
CA ASN A 10 8.53 -15.31 -0.35
C ASN A 10 7.05 -15.44 -0.72
N LEU A 11 6.56 -16.67 -0.89
CA LEU A 11 5.16 -16.94 -1.20
C LEU A 11 4.23 -16.52 -0.07
N ILE A 12 4.51 -16.93 1.17
CA ILE A 12 3.70 -16.58 2.35
C ILE A 12 3.69 -15.06 2.57
N CYS A 13 4.84 -14.41 2.49
CA CYS A 13 4.94 -12.96 2.61
C CYS A 13 4.17 -12.24 1.50
N SER A 14 4.20 -12.76 0.27
CA SER A 14 3.46 -12.18 -0.84
C SER A 14 1.95 -12.33 -0.64
N ILE A 15 1.48 -13.51 -0.24
CA ILE A 15 0.05 -13.74 0.06
C ILE A 15 -0.40 -12.87 1.24
N GLY A 16 0.39 -12.80 2.30
CA GLY A 16 0.11 -11.94 3.46
C GLY A 16 0.01 -10.47 3.07
N GLY A 17 0.95 -9.97 2.26
CA GLY A 17 0.93 -8.61 1.74
C GLY A 17 -0.32 -8.30 0.91
N ILE A 18 -0.75 -9.23 0.05
CA ILE A 18 -2.00 -9.12 -0.72
C ILE A 18 -3.21 -8.95 0.21
N VAL A 19 -3.31 -9.76 1.28
CA VAL A 19 -4.40 -9.66 2.27
C VAL A 19 -4.40 -8.27 2.94
N PHE A 20 -3.23 -7.78 3.36
CA PHE A 20 -3.13 -6.45 3.96
C PHE A 20 -3.49 -5.32 2.99
N PHE A 21 -3.12 -5.43 1.72
CA PHE A 21 -3.50 -4.43 0.71
C PHE A 21 -5.01 -4.43 0.45
N LEU A 22 -5.63 -5.60 0.31
CA LEU A 22 -7.08 -5.71 0.14
C LEU A 22 -7.83 -5.10 1.33
N TYR A 23 -7.38 -5.39 2.56
CA TYR A 23 -7.94 -4.79 3.76
C TYR A 23 -7.73 -3.27 3.82
N SER A 24 -6.56 -2.79 3.39
CA SER A 24 -6.25 -1.36 3.31
C SER A 24 -7.16 -0.63 2.31
N LEU A 25 -7.48 -1.25 1.15
CA LEU A 25 -8.43 -0.69 0.19
C LEU A 25 -9.84 -0.55 0.80
N TYR A 26 -10.26 -1.55 1.58
CA TYR A 26 -11.52 -1.49 2.32
C TYR A 26 -11.54 -0.32 3.33
N ILE A 27 -10.46 -0.14 4.10
CA ILE A 27 -10.34 0.99 5.04
C ILE A 27 -10.35 2.34 4.31
N ILE A 28 -9.59 2.49 3.22
CA ILE A 28 -9.55 3.75 2.46
C ILE A 28 -10.95 4.11 1.93
N LYS A 29 -11.74 3.13 1.49
CA LYS A 29 -13.13 3.39 1.08
C LYS A 29 -13.92 4.04 2.22
N ARG A 30 -13.84 3.47 3.44
CA ARG A 30 -14.51 4.02 4.63
C ARG A 30 -13.99 5.41 5.00
N ILE A 31 -12.69 5.66 4.89
CA ILE A 31 -12.11 6.99 5.17
C ILE A 31 -12.64 8.04 4.19
N LYS A 32 -12.73 7.70 2.89
CA LYS A 32 -13.28 8.63 1.90
C LYS A 32 -14.75 8.98 2.16
N GLU A 33 -15.53 8.02 2.69
CA GLU A 33 -16.93 8.22 3.08
C GLU A 33 -17.07 9.13 4.32
N LEU A 34 -16.06 9.23 5.19
CA LEU A 34 -16.06 10.12 6.37
C LEU A 34 -15.85 11.60 6.03
N PHE A 35 -15.18 11.93 4.92
CA PHE A 35 -14.81 13.30 4.57
C PHE A 35 -15.36 13.76 3.21
N PRO A 36 -16.66 13.57 2.91
CA PRO A 36 -17.22 13.84 1.58
C PRO A 36 -16.99 15.29 1.13
N GLY A 37 -16.59 15.48 -0.13
CA GLY A 37 -16.42 16.80 -0.74
C GLY A 37 -15.15 17.59 -0.37
N THR A 38 -14.30 17.06 0.51
CA THR A 38 -13.05 17.76 0.90
C THR A 38 -11.93 17.58 -0.13
N ARG A 39 -11.06 18.59 -0.29
CA ARG A 39 -9.87 18.50 -1.17
C ARG A 39 -8.91 17.37 -0.74
N ILE A 40 -8.99 16.91 0.52
CA ILE A 40 -8.14 15.85 1.05
C ILE A 40 -8.44 14.48 0.41
N ILE A 41 -9.67 14.27 -0.09
CA ILE A 41 -10.05 13.02 -0.78
C ILE A 41 -9.17 12.76 -2.01
N LYS A 42 -8.75 13.79 -2.75
CA LYS A 42 -7.88 13.61 -3.93
C LYS A 42 -6.57 12.92 -3.58
N LYS A 43 -6.03 13.16 -2.38
CA LYS A 43 -4.81 12.49 -1.89
C LYS A 43 -5.07 11.04 -1.49
N TRP A 44 -6.24 10.74 -0.94
CA TRP A 44 -6.65 9.36 -0.66
C TRP A 44 -6.77 8.52 -1.94
N TYR A 45 -7.16 9.11 -3.07
CA TYR A 45 -7.11 8.43 -4.37
C TYR A 45 -5.67 8.09 -4.83
N ALA A 46 -4.69 8.97 -4.56
CA ALA A 46 -3.29 8.68 -4.86
C ALA A 46 -2.77 7.49 -4.03
N ILE A 47 -3.10 7.45 -2.73
CA ILE A 47 -2.79 6.30 -1.87
C ILE A 47 -3.47 5.03 -2.38
N GLN A 48 -4.75 5.11 -2.75
CA GLN A 48 -5.49 3.96 -3.31
C GLN A 48 -4.82 3.43 -4.58
N ALA A 49 -4.40 4.30 -5.49
CA ALA A 49 -3.70 3.92 -6.71
C ALA A 49 -2.36 3.23 -6.40
N LEU A 50 -1.59 3.74 -5.43
CA LEU A 50 -0.36 3.09 -4.98
C LEU A 50 -0.60 1.72 -4.36
N ILE A 51 -1.66 1.55 -3.57
CA ILE A 51 -2.01 0.23 -3.01
C ILE A 51 -2.37 -0.75 -4.12
N ILE A 52 -3.14 -0.33 -5.12
CA ILE A 52 -3.46 -1.17 -6.28
C ILE A 52 -2.18 -1.53 -7.04
N LEU A 53 -1.26 -0.58 -7.22
CA LEU A 53 0.04 -0.83 -7.85
C LEU A 53 0.83 -1.89 -7.08
N PHE A 54 0.93 -1.81 -5.75
CA PHE A 54 1.59 -2.84 -4.96
C PHE A 54 0.87 -4.19 -5.02
N LEU A 55 -0.46 -4.19 -4.97
CA LEU A 55 -1.25 -5.41 -5.08
C LEU A 55 -0.94 -6.15 -6.39
N VAL A 56 -0.91 -5.42 -7.51
CA VAL A 56 -0.50 -5.97 -8.81
C VAL A 56 0.95 -6.44 -8.76
N GLY A 57 1.87 -5.65 -8.19
CA GLY A 57 3.28 -6.03 -8.04
C GLY A 57 3.47 -7.35 -7.27
N TYR A 58 2.70 -7.57 -6.21
CA TYR A 58 2.74 -8.81 -5.43
C TYR A 58 2.18 -10.01 -6.19
N VAL A 59 1.10 -9.82 -6.95
CA VAL A 59 0.58 -10.89 -7.84
C VAL A 59 1.61 -11.25 -8.90
N VAL A 60 2.21 -10.25 -9.55
CA VAL A 60 3.27 -10.46 -10.56
C VAL A 60 4.50 -11.13 -9.94
N ASN A 61 4.87 -10.76 -8.71
CA ASN A 61 5.95 -11.40 -7.97
C ASN A 61 5.72 -12.90 -7.77
N ILE A 62 4.50 -13.30 -7.38
CA ILE A 62 4.14 -14.72 -7.23
C ILE A 62 4.26 -15.47 -8.56
N ILE A 63 3.79 -14.87 -9.66
CA ILE A 63 3.88 -15.46 -11.01
C ILE A 63 5.35 -15.67 -11.40
N PHE A 64 6.20 -14.65 -11.25
CA PHE A 64 7.61 -14.77 -11.64
C PHE A 64 8.43 -15.65 -10.70
N LEU A 65 8.08 -15.71 -9.41
CA LEU A 65 8.66 -16.66 -8.48
C LEU A 65 8.33 -18.10 -8.88
N ALA A 66 7.10 -18.37 -9.31
CA ALA A 66 6.68 -19.69 -9.79
C ALA A 66 7.31 -20.08 -11.14
N LEU A 67 7.72 -19.09 -11.95
CA LEU A 67 8.45 -19.30 -13.22
C LEU A 67 9.98 -19.28 -13.05
N GLU A 68 10.48 -19.17 -11.82
CA GLU A 68 11.92 -19.12 -11.49
C GLU A 68 12.69 -17.96 -12.16
N TYR A 69 12.02 -16.85 -12.50
CA TYR A 69 12.65 -15.66 -13.10
C TYR A 69 13.23 -14.70 -12.05
N ILE A 70 14.30 -15.13 -11.38
CA ILE A 70 14.89 -14.46 -10.21
C ILE A 70 15.42 -13.04 -10.53
N GLU A 71 15.98 -12.81 -11.72
CA GLU A 71 16.50 -11.49 -12.12
C GLU A 71 15.38 -10.43 -12.19
N ILE A 72 14.24 -10.81 -12.78
CA ILE A 72 13.07 -9.92 -12.90
C ILE A 72 12.49 -9.61 -11.51
N VAL A 73 12.38 -10.63 -10.65
CA VAL A 73 11.93 -10.47 -9.25
C VAL A 73 12.82 -9.48 -8.50
N THR A 74 14.14 -9.52 -8.71
CA THR A 74 15.09 -8.63 -8.05
C THR A 74 14.90 -7.17 -8.48
N ILE A 75 14.74 -6.92 -9.79
CA ILE A 75 14.47 -5.58 -10.32
C ILE A 75 13.12 -5.05 -9.82
N MET A 76 12.08 -5.89 -9.84
CA MET A 76 10.76 -5.53 -9.33
C MET A 76 10.80 -5.18 -7.84
N THR A 77 11.57 -5.93 -7.04
CA THR A 77 11.75 -5.65 -5.62
C THR A 77 12.39 -4.28 -5.39
N ALA A 78 13.42 -3.92 -6.16
CA ALA A 78 14.04 -2.60 -6.07
C ALA A 78 13.06 -1.46 -6.43
N ILE A 79 12.23 -1.66 -7.46
CA ILE A 79 11.17 -0.71 -7.83
C ILE A 79 10.17 -0.57 -6.67
N VAL A 80 9.71 -1.69 -6.10
CA VAL A 80 8.79 -1.71 -4.95
C VAL A 80 9.38 -0.98 -3.75
N TYR A 81 10.68 -1.03 -3.50
CA TYR A 81 11.31 -0.27 -2.42
C TYR A 81 11.18 1.25 -2.60
N ILE A 82 11.44 1.78 -3.80
CA ILE A 82 11.30 3.21 -4.08
C ILE A 82 9.83 3.63 -3.94
N PHE A 83 8.90 2.88 -4.55
CA PHE A 83 7.48 3.16 -4.40
C PHE A 83 7.04 3.04 -2.94
N GLY A 84 7.61 2.10 -2.18
CA GLY A 84 7.35 1.91 -0.75
C GLY A 84 7.72 3.14 0.06
N ALA A 85 8.90 3.70 -0.18
CA ALA A 85 9.33 4.94 0.45
C ALA A 85 8.40 6.12 0.10
N ILE A 86 8.02 6.26 -1.18
CA ILE A 86 7.08 7.29 -1.65
C ILE A 86 5.71 7.11 -0.97
N PHE A 87 5.22 5.88 -0.87
CA PHE A 87 3.97 5.55 -0.20
C PHE A 87 3.99 5.97 1.27
N VAL A 88 5.04 5.61 2.01
CA VAL A 88 5.23 6.00 3.42
C VAL A 88 5.20 7.52 3.57
N LEU A 89 5.94 8.24 2.73
CA LEU A 89 5.96 9.71 2.75
C LEU A 89 4.57 10.32 2.54
N ILE A 90 3.81 9.82 1.54
CA ILE A 90 2.46 10.30 1.24
C ILE A 90 1.51 10.00 2.40
N VAL A 91 1.58 8.81 2.99
CA VAL A 91 0.73 8.42 4.12
C VAL A 91 1.00 9.31 5.33
N VAL A 92 2.27 9.56 5.67
CA VAL A 92 2.64 10.42 6.81
C VAL A 92 2.18 11.87 6.58
N ASP A 93 2.42 12.44 5.39
CA ASP A 93 1.95 13.80 5.05
C ASP A 93 0.42 13.91 5.11
N LEU A 94 -0.29 12.89 4.60
CA LEU A 94 -1.74 12.89 4.57
C LEU A 94 -2.33 12.74 5.98
N SER A 95 -1.77 11.85 6.80
CA SER A 95 -2.18 11.67 8.19
C SER A 95 -2.00 12.96 8.98
N TYR A 96 -0.85 13.63 8.86
CA TYR A 96 -0.61 14.93 9.50
C TYR A 96 -1.64 15.98 9.07
N LYS A 97 -1.91 16.10 7.76
CA LYS A 97 -2.92 17.04 7.24
C LYS A 97 -4.33 16.73 7.73
N THR A 98 -4.66 15.44 7.83
CA THR A 98 -5.96 14.98 8.33
C THR A 98 -6.12 15.33 9.81
N TYR A 99 -5.12 15.05 10.65
CA TYR A 99 -5.16 15.39 12.07
C TYR A 99 -5.21 16.91 12.30
N LYS A 100 -4.42 17.67 11.55
CA LYS A 100 -4.45 19.14 11.63
C LYS A 100 -5.85 19.69 11.30
N LEU A 101 -6.51 19.14 10.27
CA LEU A 101 -7.88 19.54 9.91
C LEU A 101 -8.86 19.26 11.06
N ILE A 102 -8.84 18.04 11.60
CA ILE A 102 -9.74 17.62 12.70
C ILE A 102 -9.54 18.50 13.94
N LEU A 103 -8.29 18.78 14.32
CA LEU A 103 -7.99 19.61 15.48
C LEU A 103 -8.46 21.06 15.29
N LEU A 104 -8.25 21.64 14.11
CA LEU A 104 -8.70 23.01 13.80
C LEU A 104 -10.23 23.12 13.84
N GLU A 105 -10.96 22.18 13.23
CA GLU A 105 -12.42 22.14 13.30
C GLU A 105 -12.93 22.00 14.75
N SER A 106 -12.24 21.20 15.58
CA SER A 106 -12.60 21.05 16.99
C SER A 106 -12.39 22.32 17.81
N SER A 107 -11.36 23.12 17.50
CA SER A 107 -11.09 24.39 18.17
C SER A 107 -12.03 25.52 17.77
N SER A 108 -12.60 25.47 16.56
CA SER A 108 -13.54 26.49 16.05
C SER A 108 -14.95 26.35 16.62
N LYS A 109 -15.29 25.21 17.25
CA LYS A 109 -16.60 24.94 17.87
C LYS A 109 -16.64 25.25 19.38
N LYS A 110 -15.54 25.71 19.97
CA LYS A 110 -15.48 26.26 21.33
C LYS A 110 -15.54 27.78 21.27
#